data_AF-A0A2S9F5V7-F1
#
_entry.id   AF-A0A2S9F5V7-F1
#
_cell.length_a   1.000
_cell.length_b   1.000
_cell.length_c   1.000
_cell.angle_alpha   90.00
_cell.angle_beta   90.00
_cell.angle_gamma   90.00
#
_symmetry.space_group_name_H-M   'P 1'
#
loop_
_entity.id
_entity.type
_entity.pdbx_description
1 polymer ?
#
loop_
_entity_poly.entity_id
_entity_poly.type
_entity_poly.pdbx_seq_one_letter_code
_entity_poly.pdbx_strand_id
1 'polypeptide(L)'
;MGCDRRFAEAYANGYRYQVTPISVPRPARVRLSAAVTAFVIATALSACSSGNQEATPSTDAQAGGECPTSPVSVVVSVDQWGDIVSQLGGQCATVETVVASSAVDPHDFEPAPKDAALFDNAQLVVVNGGHYDEWATKLATSSAPDAPVVNALEVSGAEEPAHEGDEQAHEGEAHEGEAHEGEANPHAWYSPSAVTAVADAVTAEFGKLAPEAADYFEQRRTAFAESLKPYDDAISTIKANASGKSYAATESVFDDMAAAVGLENRTPAGYQSASANESEPTPADLDAFLRL
;
A
#
# COMPACT_ATOMS: atom_id res chain seq x y z
N MET A 1 1.39 -18.21 -42.87
CA MET A 1 0.20 -18.90 -42.28
C MET A 1 0.70 -20.01 -41.39
N GLY A 2 0.27 -20.05 -40.12
CA GLY A 2 0.53 -21.15 -39.18
C GLY A 2 1.07 -20.65 -37.84
N CYS A 3 0.18 -20.57 -36.84
CA CYS A 3 0.40 -20.09 -35.48
C CYS A 3 1.47 -20.87 -34.70
N ASP A 4 2.38 -20.18 -33.99
CA ASP A 4 3.12 -20.77 -32.85
C ASP A 4 2.54 -20.16 -31.55
N ARG A 5 1.80 -20.98 -30.81
CA ARG A 5 1.33 -20.70 -29.44
C ARG A 5 2.42 -21.20 -28.50
N ARG A 6 3.06 -20.31 -27.74
CA ARG A 6 3.86 -20.70 -26.58
C ARG A 6 3.25 -20.20 -25.28
N PHE A 7 2.77 -21.20 -24.53
CA PHE A 7 2.81 -21.38 -23.09
C PHE A 7 2.55 -20.17 -22.19
N ALA A 8 1.33 -20.13 -21.66
CA ALA A 8 1.03 -19.65 -20.33
C ALA A 8 1.01 -20.85 -19.38
N GLU A 9 1.89 -20.88 -18.38
CA GLU A 9 1.79 -21.78 -17.23
C GLU A 9 1.10 -21.02 -16.09
N ALA A 10 -0.15 -21.39 -15.82
CA ALA A 10 -0.87 -21.01 -14.62
C ALA A 10 -0.63 -22.08 -13.54
N TYR A 11 -0.18 -21.64 -12.37
CA TYR A 11 -0.06 -22.45 -11.17
C TYR A 11 -1.44 -22.65 -10.55
N ALA A 12 -1.90 -23.91 -10.46
CA ALA A 12 -3.03 -24.29 -9.63
C ALA A 12 -2.81 -25.67 -9.00
N ASN A 13 -2.81 -25.68 -7.67
CA ASN A 13 -3.21 -26.79 -6.80
C ASN A 13 -2.60 -28.18 -7.06
N GLY A 14 -1.33 -28.34 -6.66
CA GLY A 14 -0.95 -29.28 -5.58
C GLY A 14 -1.22 -30.79 -5.72
N TYR A 15 -1.80 -31.28 -6.80
CA TYR A 15 -2.09 -32.71 -7.00
C TYR A 15 -1.31 -33.27 -8.18
N ARG A 16 -0.30 -34.08 -7.85
CA ARG A 16 0.52 -34.83 -8.81
C ARG A 16 -0.31 -35.93 -9.48
N TYR A 17 -0.76 -35.72 -10.70
CA TYR A 17 -1.20 -36.82 -11.56
C TYR A 17 0.03 -37.45 -12.23
N GLN A 18 0.37 -38.68 -11.84
CA GLN A 18 1.38 -39.48 -12.53
C GLN A 18 0.82 -39.97 -13.86
N VAL A 19 1.27 -39.38 -14.96
CA VAL A 19 1.08 -39.96 -16.30
C VAL A 19 2.28 -40.86 -16.56
N THR A 20 2.09 -42.17 -16.55
CA THR A 20 3.12 -43.16 -16.90
C THR A 20 3.10 -43.44 -18.40
N PRO A 21 4.08 -42.99 -19.20
CA PRO A 21 4.16 -43.38 -20.60
C PRO A 21 4.68 -44.81 -20.76
N ILE A 22 3.96 -45.60 -21.56
CA ILE A 22 4.32 -46.96 -21.98
C ILE A 22 5.59 -46.92 -22.85
N SER A 23 6.63 -47.65 -22.43
CA SER A 23 7.92 -47.73 -23.12
C SER A 23 7.89 -48.72 -24.27
N VAL A 24 8.38 -48.30 -25.45
CA VAL A 24 8.67 -49.18 -26.61
C VAL A 24 10.19 -49.20 -26.82
N PRO A 25 10.87 -50.36 -26.77
CA PRO A 25 12.32 -50.41 -26.87
C PRO A 25 12.79 -50.47 -28.32
N ARG A 26 13.88 -49.77 -28.65
CA ARG A 26 14.73 -50.04 -29.83
C ARG A 26 16.20 -49.66 -29.57
N PRO A 27 17.15 -50.24 -30.32
CA PRO A 27 18.36 -50.85 -29.78
C PRO A 27 19.57 -49.92 -29.62
N ALA A 28 20.45 -50.32 -28.70
CA ALA A 28 21.72 -49.69 -28.39
C ALA A 28 22.73 -49.72 -29.55
N ARG A 29 23.48 -48.63 -29.71
CA ARG A 29 24.79 -48.63 -30.37
C ARG A 29 25.84 -48.09 -29.41
N VAL A 30 26.63 -49.02 -28.89
CA VAL A 30 27.87 -48.78 -28.15
C VAL A 30 28.94 -48.29 -29.13
N ARG A 31 29.64 -47.19 -28.81
CA ARG A 31 31.07 -47.06 -29.13
C ARG A 31 31.82 -46.37 -27.97
N LEU A 32 33.00 -46.92 -27.75
CA LEU A 32 33.87 -46.88 -26.59
C LEU A 32 35.08 -45.98 -26.89
N SER A 33 35.68 -45.41 -25.83
CA SER A 33 37.11 -45.02 -25.72
C SER A 33 37.59 -43.80 -26.54
N ALA A 34 38.60 -43.01 -26.16
CA ALA A 34 39.57 -42.96 -25.06
C ALA A 34 40.21 -41.53 -25.12
N ALA A 35 40.39 -40.83 -24.01
CA ALA A 35 41.63 -40.70 -23.22
C ALA A 35 42.81 -39.94 -23.89
N VAL A 36 43.16 -38.83 -23.23
CA VAL A 36 44.53 -38.34 -22.89
C VAL A 36 45.42 -37.84 -24.03
N THR A 37 45.92 -36.59 -23.92
CA THR A 37 47.37 -36.28 -23.88
C THR A 37 47.59 -34.88 -23.28
N ALA A 38 48.47 -34.83 -22.28
CA ALA A 38 48.95 -33.62 -21.61
C ALA A 38 50.06 -32.92 -22.42
N PHE A 39 50.21 -31.60 -22.25
CA PHE A 39 51.50 -30.95 -22.48
C PHE A 39 51.70 -29.80 -21.48
N VAL A 40 52.65 -30.00 -20.58
CA VAL A 40 53.31 -28.98 -19.77
C VAL A 40 54.59 -28.60 -20.52
N ILE A 41 54.90 -27.31 -20.63
CA ILE A 41 56.27 -26.77 -20.60
C ILE A 41 56.24 -25.28 -20.28
N ALA A 42 57.29 -24.86 -19.58
CA ALA A 42 57.42 -23.73 -18.68
C ALA A 42 58.03 -22.46 -19.32
N THR A 43 57.79 -21.34 -18.62
CA THR A 43 58.67 -20.18 -18.35
C THR A 43 59.20 -19.30 -19.49
N ALA A 44 58.94 -17.98 -19.38
CA ALA A 44 59.99 -16.96 -19.24
C ALA A 44 59.44 -15.61 -18.74
N LEU A 45 60.24 -14.95 -17.90
CA LEU A 45 60.06 -13.67 -17.20
C LEU A 45 59.96 -12.45 -18.14
N SER A 46 59.23 -11.41 -17.71
CA SER A 46 59.70 -10.01 -17.76
C SER A 46 58.91 -9.10 -16.83
N ALA A 47 59.65 -8.16 -16.22
CA ALA A 47 59.27 -7.30 -15.13
C ALA A 47 58.93 -5.86 -15.59
N CYS A 48 58.21 -5.13 -14.73
CA CYS A 48 58.08 -3.66 -14.63
C CYS A 48 57.29 -2.99 -15.77
N SER A 49 56.52 -1.90 -15.61
CA SER A 49 56.28 -0.96 -14.51
C SER A 49 55.12 -0.03 -14.93
N SER A 50 54.40 0.51 -13.94
CA SER A 50 53.63 1.77 -13.97
C SER A 50 52.31 1.82 -14.76
N GLY A 51 51.23 1.92 -13.99
CA GLY A 51 49.90 2.32 -14.48
C GLY A 51 48.79 2.00 -13.47
N ASN A 52 48.86 2.55 -12.26
CA ASN A 52 47.73 2.51 -11.33
C ASN A 52 46.61 3.38 -11.91
N GLN A 53 45.67 2.76 -12.61
CA GLN A 53 44.34 3.30 -12.82
C GLN A 53 43.48 2.64 -11.74
N GLU A 54 43.28 3.36 -10.63
CA GLU A 54 42.24 3.03 -9.66
C GLU A 54 40.93 2.92 -10.44
N ALA A 55 40.39 1.71 -10.45
CA ALA A 55 39.01 1.50 -10.83
C ALA A 55 38.15 2.23 -9.78
N THR A 56 37.64 3.39 -10.16
CA THR A 56 36.47 3.98 -9.51
C THR A 56 35.40 2.88 -9.42
N PRO A 57 34.91 2.53 -8.21
CA PRO A 57 33.73 1.69 -8.14
C PRO A 57 32.60 2.47 -8.79
N SER A 58 32.01 1.87 -9.82
CA SER A 58 30.71 2.30 -10.32
C SER A 58 29.74 2.20 -9.14
N THR A 59 29.36 3.35 -8.61
CA THR A 59 28.25 3.46 -7.67
C THR A 59 26.99 3.09 -8.44
N ASP A 60 26.65 1.80 -8.43
CA ASP A 60 25.25 1.43 -8.51
C ASP A 60 24.55 2.21 -7.41
N ALA A 61 23.67 3.12 -7.80
CA ALA A 61 22.89 3.93 -6.88
C ALA A 61 21.98 3.01 -6.06
N GLN A 62 22.49 2.52 -4.92
CA GLN A 62 21.64 2.24 -3.79
C GLN A 62 21.12 3.59 -3.31
N ALA A 63 19.94 3.96 -3.82
CA ALA A 63 19.17 5.09 -3.32
C ALA A 63 18.69 4.77 -1.89
N GLY A 64 19.56 5.03 -0.92
CA GLY A 64 19.29 4.81 0.49
C GLY A 64 20.59 4.75 1.26
N GLY A 65 21.19 5.92 1.52
CA GLY A 65 22.29 6.01 2.49
C GLY A 65 21.86 5.54 3.88
N GLU A 66 22.82 5.26 4.76
CA GLU A 66 22.56 4.97 6.17
C GLU A 66 21.89 6.17 6.85
N CYS A 67 21.03 5.91 7.85
CA CYS A 67 20.38 7.00 8.56
C CYS A 67 21.40 7.85 9.34
N PRO A 68 21.43 9.19 9.18
CA PRO A 68 22.40 10.05 9.86
C PRO A 68 22.07 10.30 11.34
N THR A 69 20.93 9.83 11.84
CA THR A 69 20.44 10.03 13.21
C THR A 69 19.73 8.77 13.72
N SER A 70 19.28 8.78 14.98
CA SER A 70 18.42 7.73 15.51
C SER A 70 17.09 7.69 14.75
N PRO A 71 16.60 6.50 14.32
CA PRO A 71 15.34 6.39 13.61
C PRO A 71 14.16 6.94 14.42
N VAL A 72 13.24 7.64 13.74
CA VAL A 72 11.99 8.13 14.31
C VAL A 72 11.09 6.94 14.61
N SER A 73 10.56 6.83 15.83
CA SER A 73 9.58 5.79 16.19
C SER A 73 8.18 6.19 15.71
N VAL A 74 7.59 5.40 14.82
CA VAL A 74 6.30 5.68 14.18
C VAL A 74 5.32 4.55 14.45
N VAL A 75 4.12 4.91 14.87
CA VAL A 75 2.99 3.97 14.94
C VAL A 75 2.01 4.29 13.84
N VAL A 76 1.55 3.26 13.13
CA VAL A 76 0.56 3.38 12.06
C VAL A 76 -0.60 2.46 12.37
N SER A 77 -1.82 2.95 12.19
CA SER A 77 -3.02 2.19 12.52
C SER A 77 -3.20 0.97 11.60
N VAL A 78 -3.17 1.17 10.28
CA VAL A 78 -3.52 0.17 9.26
C VAL A 78 -2.41 -0.04 8.23
N ASP A 79 -2.34 -1.24 7.66
CA ASP A 79 -1.25 -1.68 6.78
C ASP A 79 -1.08 -0.86 5.50
N GLN A 80 -2.16 -0.29 4.95
CA GLN A 80 -2.10 0.54 3.74
C GLN A 80 -1.22 1.77 3.94
N TRP A 81 -1.38 2.45 5.08
CA TRP A 81 -0.52 3.57 5.46
C TRP A 81 0.85 3.08 5.95
N GLY A 82 0.91 1.93 6.62
CA GLY A 82 2.15 1.35 7.12
C GLY A 82 3.19 1.11 6.02
N ASP A 83 2.77 0.61 4.86
CA ASP A 83 3.66 0.40 3.71
C ASP A 83 4.19 1.73 3.13
N ILE A 84 3.31 2.72 2.95
CA ILE A 84 3.69 4.06 2.45
C ILE A 84 4.67 4.73 3.41
N VAL A 85 4.34 4.76 4.70
CA VAL A 85 5.18 5.38 5.74
C VAL A 85 6.53 4.67 5.84
N SER A 86 6.59 3.35 5.72
CA SER A 86 7.84 2.58 5.69
C SER A 86 8.72 2.94 4.49
N GLN A 87 8.12 3.15 3.31
CA GLN A 87 8.85 3.57 2.11
C GLN A 87 9.44 4.98 2.27
N LEU A 88 8.67 5.91 2.85
CA LEU A 88 9.08 7.30 3.10
C LEU A 88 10.14 7.41 4.20
N GLY A 89 9.97 6.68 5.30
CA GLY A 89 10.85 6.71 6.45
C GLY A 89 12.16 5.94 6.23
N GLY A 90 12.13 4.87 5.42
CA GLY A 90 13.30 4.06 5.10
C GLY A 90 14.03 3.58 6.36
N GLN A 91 15.35 3.74 6.39
CA GLN A 91 16.17 3.39 7.57
C GLN A 91 16.10 4.42 8.70
N CYS A 92 15.50 5.60 8.44
CA CYS A 92 15.36 6.67 9.42
C CYS A 92 14.02 6.67 10.15
N ALA A 93 13.18 5.66 9.94
CA ALA A 93 11.99 5.43 10.74
C ALA A 93 11.91 3.96 11.17
N THR A 94 11.44 3.72 12.38
CA THR A 94 10.97 2.41 12.83
C THR A 94 9.46 2.46 12.83
N VAL A 95 8.83 1.73 11.90
CA VAL A 95 7.38 1.78 11.67
C VAL A 95 6.74 0.52 12.24
N GLU A 96 5.86 0.70 13.23
CA GLU A 96 5.04 -0.36 13.82
C GLU A 96 3.59 -0.18 13.36
N THR A 97 3.08 -1.15 12.59
CA THR A 97 1.68 -1.16 12.14
C THR A 97 0.84 -2.02 13.08
N VAL A 98 -0.23 -1.46 13.65
CA VAL A 98 -1.09 -2.16 14.61
C VAL A 98 -1.96 -3.21 13.89
N VAL A 99 -2.77 -2.77 12.93
CA VAL A 99 -3.58 -3.66 12.08
C VAL A 99 -2.78 -3.99 10.82
N ALA A 100 -1.84 -4.91 10.96
CA ALA A 100 -0.89 -5.30 9.92
C ALA A 100 -1.45 -6.29 8.87
N SER A 101 -2.77 -6.52 8.87
CA SER A 101 -3.42 -7.44 7.93
C SER A 101 -4.74 -6.88 7.43
N SER A 102 -4.85 -6.75 6.12
CA SER A 102 -6.10 -6.48 5.40
C SER A 102 -7.24 -7.50 5.57
N ALA A 103 -7.03 -8.57 6.35
CA ALA A 103 -8.08 -9.52 6.72
C ALA A 103 -8.82 -9.13 8.01
N VAL A 104 -8.35 -8.09 8.71
CA VAL A 104 -8.95 -7.57 9.94
C VAL A 104 -9.64 -6.26 9.61
N ASP A 105 -10.92 -6.15 9.96
CA ASP A 105 -11.65 -4.90 9.87
C ASP A 105 -11.18 -3.93 10.98
N PRO A 106 -10.64 -2.76 10.63
CA PRO A 106 -10.18 -1.76 11.61
C PRO A 106 -11.32 -1.13 12.43
N HIS A 107 -12.56 -1.11 11.92
CA HIS A 107 -13.73 -0.62 12.67
C HIS A 107 -14.06 -1.53 13.85
N ASP A 108 -13.98 -2.85 13.64
CA ASP A 108 -14.23 -3.86 14.67
C ASP A 108 -13.01 -4.17 15.54
N PHE A 109 -11.87 -3.56 15.25
CA PHE A 109 -10.63 -3.86 15.94
C PHE A 109 -10.65 -3.33 17.38
N GLU A 110 -10.53 -4.24 18.34
CA GLU A 110 -10.32 -3.91 19.75
C GLU A 110 -8.85 -4.08 20.13
N PRO A 111 -8.11 -2.98 20.41
CA PRO A 111 -6.68 -3.06 20.73
C PRO A 111 -6.41 -3.86 21.99
N ALA A 112 -5.48 -4.80 21.92
CA ALA A 112 -4.97 -5.47 23.10
C ALA A 112 -3.97 -4.56 23.85
N PRO A 113 -3.67 -4.83 25.14
CA PRO A 113 -2.70 -4.04 25.90
C PRO A 113 -1.31 -3.93 25.24
N LYS A 114 -0.90 -4.93 24.46
CA LYS A 114 0.36 -4.90 23.69
C LYS A 114 0.33 -3.88 22.54
N ASP A 115 -0.85 -3.64 21.97
CA ASP A 115 -1.04 -2.71 20.85
C ASP A 115 -1.03 -1.28 21.38
N ALA A 116 -1.69 -1.05 22.53
CA ALA A 116 -1.61 0.20 23.27
C ALA A 116 -0.17 0.55 23.67
N ALA A 117 0.65 -0.43 24.07
CA ALA A 117 2.05 -0.22 24.44
C ALA A 117 2.94 0.25 23.29
N LEU A 118 2.52 0.09 22.03
CA LEU A 118 3.25 0.64 20.88
C LEU A 118 3.24 2.17 20.89
N PHE A 119 2.17 2.79 21.42
CA PHE A 119 2.00 4.25 21.42
C PHE A 119 2.88 4.96 22.46
N ASP A 120 3.27 4.31 23.56
CA ASP A 120 3.95 4.94 24.71
C ASP A 120 5.23 5.73 24.36
N ASN A 121 5.89 5.42 23.24
CA ASN A 121 7.09 6.13 22.77
C ASN A 121 6.99 6.53 21.29
N ALA A 122 5.79 6.57 20.73
CA ALA A 122 5.59 7.04 19.38
C ALA A 122 6.02 8.51 19.28
N GLN A 123 6.81 8.84 18.26
CA GLN A 123 7.20 10.21 17.92
C GLN A 123 6.35 10.75 16.77
N LEU A 124 5.68 9.88 16.04
CA LEU A 124 4.69 10.18 15.01
C LEU A 124 3.64 9.09 15.03
N VAL A 125 2.37 9.48 14.91
CA VAL A 125 1.27 8.54 14.70
C VAL A 125 0.62 8.84 13.35
N VAL A 126 0.33 7.81 12.56
CA VAL A 126 -0.43 7.94 11.30
C VAL A 126 -1.71 7.12 11.40
N VAL A 127 -2.84 7.78 11.20
CA VAL A 127 -4.18 7.20 11.25
C VAL A 127 -4.92 7.46 9.94
N ASN A 128 -5.93 6.64 9.66
CA ASN A 128 -6.81 6.77 8.53
C ASN A 128 -7.84 7.89 8.75
N GLY A 129 -8.45 7.94 9.94
CA GLY A 129 -9.54 8.88 10.26
C GLY A 129 -10.90 8.41 9.76
N GLY A 130 -11.91 9.31 9.84
CA GLY A 130 -13.30 9.02 9.39
C GLY A 130 -13.94 7.87 10.14
N HIS A 131 -13.71 7.82 11.47
CA HIS A 131 -14.15 6.73 12.36
C HIS A 131 -13.63 5.31 12.00
N TYR A 132 -12.75 5.16 11.01
CA TYR A 132 -12.17 3.88 10.58
C TYR A 132 -11.29 3.24 11.66
N ASP A 133 -10.53 4.06 12.36
CA ASP A 133 -9.54 3.64 13.35
C ASP A 133 -9.56 4.56 14.56
N GLU A 134 -10.75 4.93 15.04
CA GLU A 134 -10.94 5.85 16.15
C GLU A 134 -10.21 5.40 17.43
N TRP A 135 -10.07 4.09 17.62
CA TRP A 135 -9.27 3.50 18.70
C TRP A 135 -7.79 3.96 18.65
N ALA A 136 -7.21 4.13 17.47
CA ALA A 136 -5.81 4.55 17.29
C ALA A 136 -5.65 6.02 17.68
N THR A 137 -6.60 6.87 17.29
CA THR A 137 -6.65 8.29 17.66
C THR A 137 -6.79 8.46 19.18
N LYS A 138 -7.63 7.65 19.82
CA LYS A 138 -7.78 7.64 21.29
C LYS A 138 -6.48 7.21 21.99
N LEU A 139 -5.83 6.14 21.52
CA LEU A 139 -4.56 5.68 22.08
C LEU A 139 -3.43 6.69 21.89
N ALA A 140 -3.34 7.34 20.73
CA ALA A 140 -2.38 8.42 20.49
C ALA A 140 -2.58 9.56 21.48
N THR A 141 -3.83 9.99 21.68
CA THR A 141 -4.17 11.07 22.63
C THR A 141 -3.81 10.70 24.07
N SER A 142 -4.02 9.45 24.49
CA SER A 142 -3.78 9.02 25.88
C SER A 142 -2.32 8.68 26.18
N SER A 143 -1.62 8.07 25.22
CA SER A 143 -0.30 7.45 25.43
C SER A 143 0.84 8.22 24.76
N ALA A 144 0.55 9.02 23.73
CA ALA A 144 1.52 9.81 22.97
C ALA A 144 1.05 11.27 22.76
N PRO A 145 0.64 12.01 23.81
CA PRO A 145 -0.02 13.32 23.66
C PRO A 145 0.85 14.39 23.00
N ASP A 146 2.18 14.22 23.00
CA ASP A 146 3.14 15.13 22.38
C ASP A 146 3.50 14.74 20.94
N ALA A 147 3.09 13.54 20.48
CA ALA A 147 3.36 13.07 19.12
C ALA A 147 2.39 13.73 18.13
N PRO A 148 2.87 14.32 17.03
CA PRO A 148 1.99 14.72 15.94
C PRO A 148 1.23 13.50 15.40
N VAL A 149 -0.05 13.72 15.07
CA VAL A 149 -0.92 12.74 14.42
C VAL A 149 -1.17 13.21 12.98
N VAL A 150 -0.85 12.36 12.00
CA VAL A 150 -1.25 12.56 10.60
C VAL A 150 -2.50 11.73 10.36
N ASN A 151 -3.64 12.40 10.16
CA ASN A 151 -4.91 11.79 9.79
C ASN A 151 -5.09 11.86 8.26
N ALA A 152 -5.22 10.72 7.60
CA ALA A 152 -5.26 10.64 6.14
C ALA A 152 -6.44 11.38 5.51
N LEU A 153 -7.63 11.25 6.07
CA LEU A 153 -8.80 11.96 5.56
C LEU A 153 -8.68 13.47 5.76
N GLU A 154 -8.22 13.92 6.93
CA GLU A 154 -8.00 15.34 7.20
C GLU A 154 -6.98 15.97 6.24
N VAL A 155 -5.80 15.36 6.07
CA VAL A 155 -4.77 15.93 5.19
C VAL A 155 -5.14 15.86 3.71
N SER A 156 -6.04 14.95 3.33
CA SER A 156 -6.56 14.86 1.97
C SER A 156 -7.59 15.94 1.63
N GLY A 157 -8.11 16.66 2.63
CA GLY A 157 -9.21 17.62 2.46
C GLY A 157 -10.57 16.96 2.26
N ALA A 158 -10.68 15.66 2.50
CA ALA A 158 -11.96 14.97 2.67
C ALA A 158 -12.47 15.30 4.09
N GLU A 159 -13.04 16.49 4.26
CA GLU A 159 -13.59 16.92 5.55
C GLU A 159 -14.73 16.01 6.00
N GLU A 160 -14.67 15.53 7.24
CA GLU A 160 -15.83 15.34 8.10
C GLU A 160 -16.45 16.72 8.38
N PRO A 161 -17.78 16.93 8.30
CA PRO A 161 -18.37 18.15 8.80
C PRO A 161 -18.00 18.28 10.29
N ALA A 162 -17.22 19.31 10.62
CA ALA A 162 -16.78 19.57 11.98
C ALA A 162 -17.97 19.59 12.95
N HIS A 163 -17.98 18.68 13.92
CA HIS A 163 -18.81 18.80 15.10
C HIS A 163 -18.30 20.00 15.93
N GLU A 164 -18.75 21.20 15.59
CA GLU A 164 -18.81 22.29 16.57
C GLU A 164 -19.84 21.88 17.64
N GLY A 165 -19.35 21.76 18.87
CA GLY A 165 -20.15 21.30 20.00
C GLY A 165 -21.40 22.15 20.20
N ASP A 166 -22.55 21.47 20.24
CA ASP A 166 -23.75 22.01 20.85
C ASP A 166 -24.13 21.11 22.03
N GLU A 167 -23.90 21.64 23.23
CA GLU A 167 -24.45 21.08 24.45
C GLU A 167 -25.96 21.29 24.46
N GLN A 168 -26.70 20.34 23.89
CA GLN A 168 -28.15 20.24 24.09
C GLN A 168 -28.53 18.82 24.49
N ALA A 169 -28.73 18.67 25.79
CA ALA A 169 -29.38 17.53 26.40
C ALA A 169 -30.76 17.31 25.75
N HIS A 170 -30.92 16.17 25.08
CA HIS A 170 -32.23 15.61 24.80
C HIS A 170 -32.26 14.16 25.26
N GLU A 171 -33.03 13.95 26.32
CA GLU A 171 -33.47 12.63 26.74
C GLU A 171 -34.55 12.10 25.77
N GLY A 172 -34.41 10.85 25.36
CA GLY A 172 -35.52 10.03 24.84
C GLY A 172 -35.42 9.64 23.37
N GLU A 173 -35.66 8.35 23.14
CA GLU A 173 -35.91 7.65 21.87
C GLU A 173 -34.66 7.18 21.09
N ALA A 174 -34.44 5.87 21.16
CA ALA A 174 -33.52 5.12 20.32
C ALA A 174 -34.01 5.17 18.87
N HIS A 175 -33.31 5.91 18.02
CA HIS A 175 -33.42 5.81 16.58
C HIS A 175 -32.17 5.10 16.07
N GLU A 176 -32.29 3.80 15.83
CA GLU A 176 -31.37 3.07 14.98
C GLU A 176 -31.78 3.31 13.52
N GLY A 177 -30.87 3.87 12.72
CA GLY A 177 -31.05 4.01 11.27
C GLY A 177 -30.92 5.41 10.67
N GLU A 178 -30.16 6.33 11.26
CA GLU A 178 -29.68 7.50 10.53
C GLU A 178 -28.48 7.06 9.68
N ALA A 179 -28.71 6.80 8.39
CA ALA A 179 -27.60 6.68 7.46
C ALA A 179 -26.90 8.04 7.42
N HIS A 180 -25.62 8.08 7.77
CA HIS A 180 -24.78 9.27 7.76
C HIS A 180 -24.60 9.76 6.31
N GLU A 181 -25.58 10.52 5.78
CA GLU A 181 -25.39 11.33 4.58
C GLU A 181 -24.40 12.47 4.92
N GLY A 182 -23.11 12.18 4.87
CA GLY A 182 -22.07 13.19 5.08
C GLY A 182 -20.72 12.73 5.65
N GLU A 183 -20.57 11.48 6.07
CA GLU A 183 -19.26 10.97 6.51
C GLU A 183 -18.35 10.71 5.31
N ALA A 184 -17.06 11.02 5.48
CA ALA A 184 -16.08 10.82 4.42
C ALA A 184 -15.89 9.31 4.16
N ASN A 185 -15.64 8.93 2.91
CA ASN A 185 -15.37 7.54 2.56
C ASN A 185 -14.13 7.05 3.35
N PRO A 186 -14.26 6.06 4.25
CA PRO A 186 -13.14 5.68 5.11
C PRO A 186 -12.04 4.94 4.35
N HIS A 187 -12.25 4.55 3.09
CA HIS A 187 -11.27 3.86 2.26
C HIS A 187 -10.26 4.80 1.61
N ALA A 188 -9.72 5.74 2.40
CA ALA A 188 -8.96 6.90 1.94
C ALA A 188 -7.75 6.54 1.06
N TRP A 189 -7.13 5.37 1.24
CA TRP A 189 -6.01 4.92 0.41
C TRP A 189 -6.39 4.66 -1.06
N TYR A 190 -7.67 4.52 -1.39
CA TYR A 190 -8.14 4.48 -2.78
C TYR A 190 -8.21 5.86 -3.44
N SER A 191 -8.08 6.95 -2.68
CA SER A 191 -7.96 8.30 -3.21
C SER A 191 -6.51 8.61 -3.61
N PRO A 192 -6.20 8.83 -4.91
CA PRO A 192 -4.84 9.15 -5.34
C PRO A 192 -4.30 10.45 -4.71
N SER A 193 -5.20 11.42 -4.46
CA SER A 193 -4.83 12.65 -3.77
C SER A 193 -4.54 12.44 -2.30
N ALA A 194 -5.27 11.56 -1.60
CA ALA A 194 -4.98 11.23 -0.21
C ALA A 194 -3.62 10.54 -0.08
N VAL A 195 -3.28 9.59 -0.97
CA VAL A 195 -1.96 8.95 -1.00
C VAL A 195 -0.83 9.99 -1.11
N THR A 196 -0.99 10.98 -1.99
CA THR A 196 -0.01 12.06 -2.14
C THR A 196 0.04 12.96 -0.91
N ALA A 197 -1.12 13.36 -0.37
CA ALA A 197 -1.22 14.25 0.78
C ALA A 197 -0.64 13.63 2.06
N VAL A 198 -0.92 12.35 2.32
CA VAL A 198 -0.31 11.61 3.44
C VAL A 198 1.20 11.52 3.25
N ALA A 199 1.67 11.21 2.04
CA ALA A 199 3.10 11.14 1.78
C ALA A 199 3.81 12.48 2.04
N ASP A 200 3.18 13.59 1.65
CA ASP A 200 3.70 14.95 1.90
C ASP A 200 3.69 15.29 3.40
N ALA A 201 2.57 15.03 4.09
CA ALA A 201 2.42 15.31 5.52
C ALA A 201 3.41 14.51 6.37
N VAL A 202 3.53 13.21 6.12
CA VAL A 202 4.48 12.32 6.82
C VAL A 202 5.93 12.76 6.58
N THR A 203 6.29 13.08 5.34
CA THR A 203 7.65 13.58 5.02
C THR A 203 7.95 14.89 5.76
N ALA A 204 6.97 15.80 5.82
CA ALA A 204 7.12 17.05 6.55
C ALA A 204 7.31 16.84 8.06
N GLU A 205 6.54 15.93 8.67
CA GLU A 205 6.73 15.59 10.09
C GLU A 205 8.08 14.92 10.35
N PHE A 206 8.52 14.01 9.48
CA PHE A 206 9.86 13.44 9.57
C PHE A 206 10.97 14.50 9.54
N GLY A 207 10.88 15.50 8.66
CA GLY A 207 11.83 16.61 8.60
C GLY A 207 11.84 17.48 9.86
N LYS A 208 10.73 17.59 10.59
CA LYS A 208 10.65 18.31 11.87
C LYS A 208 11.22 17.48 13.02
N LEU A 209 10.90 16.18 13.06
CA LEU A 209 11.30 15.26 14.13
C LEU A 209 12.77 14.88 14.08
N ALA A 210 13.36 14.84 12.88
CA ALA A 210 14.76 14.50 12.66
C ALA A 210 15.39 15.44 11.61
N PRO A 211 15.66 16.72 11.97
CA PRO A 211 16.19 17.72 11.03
C PRO A 211 17.52 17.32 10.39
N GLU A 212 18.37 16.58 11.09
CA GLU A 212 19.64 16.05 10.56
C GLU A 212 19.45 15.02 9.43
N ALA A 213 18.25 14.43 9.32
CA ALA A 213 17.86 13.50 8.26
C ALA A 213 16.87 14.12 7.25
N ALA A 214 16.62 15.44 7.28
CA ALA A 214 15.64 16.07 6.38
C ALA A 214 15.92 15.80 4.89
N ASP A 215 17.18 15.94 4.46
CA ASP A 215 17.58 15.66 3.07
C ASP A 215 17.39 14.17 2.71
N TYR A 216 17.48 13.26 3.68
CA TYR A 216 17.22 11.84 3.48
C TYR A 216 15.74 11.62 3.18
N PHE A 217 14.85 12.15 4.01
CA PHE A 217 13.40 11.99 3.83
C PHE A 217 12.91 12.62 2.52
N GLU A 218 13.46 13.78 2.12
CA GLU A 218 13.12 14.40 0.84
C GLU A 218 13.51 13.52 -0.36
N GLN A 219 14.70 12.88 -0.29
CA GLN A 219 15.12 11.91 -1.31
C GLN A 219 14.19 10.68 -1.35
N ARG A 220 13.75 10.18 -0.18
CA ARG A 220 12.78 9.07 -0.10
C ARG A 220 11.43 9.47 -0.68
N ARG A 221 10.94 10.67 -0.36
CA ARG A 221 9.69 11.21 -0.90
C ARG A 221 9.75 11.40 -2.42
N THR A 222 10.88 11.87 -2.94
CA THR A 222 11.13 11.94 -4.40
C THR A 222 11.11 10.55 -5.02
N ALA A 223 11.81 9.58 -4.43
CA ALA A 223 11.84 8.20 -4.91
C ALA A 223 10.45 7.54 -4.88
N PHE A 224 9.63 7.84 -3.88
CA PHE A 224 8.24 7.39 -3.80
C PHE A 224 7.37 8.01 -4.91
N ALA A 225 7.50 9.31 -5.18
CA ALA A 225 6.81 9.91 -6.34
C ALA A 225 7.26 9.30 -7.68
N GLU A 226 8.55 8.97 -7.82
CA GLU A 226 9.06 8.27 -9.00
C GLU A 226 8.45 6.87 -9.13
N SER A 227 8.30 6.13 -8.02
CA SER A 227 7.72 4.79 -8.04
C SER A 227 6.22 4.79 -8.35
N LEU A 228 5.49 5.88 -8.06
CA LEU A 228 4.07 6.04 -8.38
C LEU A 228 3.80 6.46 -9.83
N LYS A 229 4.79 6.86 -10.63
CA LYS A 229 4.56 7.28 -12.04
C LYS A 229 3.74 6.28 -12.87
N PRO A 230 4.00 4.95 -12.85
CA PRO A 230 3.19 4.00 -13.59
C PRO A 230 1.72 3.94 -13.13
N TYR A 231 1.47 4.19 -11.84
CA TYR A 231 0.13 4.27 -11.27
C TYR A 231 -0.59 5.55 -11.73
N ASP A 232 0.08 6.70 -11.68
CA ASP A 232 -0.47 7.98 -12.14
C ASP A 232 -0.73 7.98 -13.66
N ASP A 233 0.15 7.35 -14.44
CA ASP A 233 -0.01 7.15 -15.88
C ASP A 233 -1.23 6.26 -16.19
N ALA A 234 -1.46 5.22 -15.37
CA ALA A 234 -2.63 4.35 -15.50
C ALA A 234 -3.93 5.12 -15.20
N ILE A 235 -3.98 5.89 -14.12
CA ILE A 235 -5.11 6.77 -13.78
C ILE A 235 -5.39 7.73 -14.93
N SER A 236 -4.37 8.41 -15.43
CA SER A 236 -4.48 9.38 -16.53
C SER A 236 -4.99 8.72 -17.82
N THR A 237 -4.50 7.51 -18.12
CA THR A 237 -4.92 6.73 -19.29
C THR A 237 -6.38 6.30 -19.19
N ILE A 238 -6.81 5.80 -18.03
CA ILE A 238 -8.21 5.40 -17.80
C ILE A 238 -9.10 6.65 -17.92
N LYS A 239 -8.73 7.75 -17.27
CA LYS A 239 -9.48 9.02 -17.29
C LYS A 239 -9.70 9.55 -18.70
N ALA A 240 -8.66 9.54 -19.55
CA ALA A 240 -8.77 9.95 -20.94
C ALA A 240 -9.79 9.11 -21.75
N ASN A 241 -10.08 7.89 -21.31
CA ASN A 241 -11.00 6.96 -21.95
C ASN A 241 -12.32 6.75 -21.20
N ALA A 242 -12.54 7.43 -20.06
CA ALA A 242 -13.68 7.20 -19.17
C ALA A 242 -14.96 7.96 -19.55
N SER A 243 -14.90 8.87 -20.53
CA SER A 243 -16.05 9.71 -20.92
C SER A 243 -17.30 8.87 -21.21
N GLY A 244 -18.38 9.16 -20.48
CA GLY A 244 -19.66 8.47 -20.57
C GLY A 244 -19.68 7.04 -20.02
N LYS A 245 -18.62 6.59 -19.34
CA LYS A 245 -18.58 5.31 -18.63
C LYS A 245 -19.07 5.49 -17.20
N SER A 246 -19.82 4.51 -16.73
CA SER A 246 -20.34 4.45 -15.37
C SER A 246 -19.93 3.14 -14.71
N TYR A 247 -20.08 3.12 -13.39
CA TYR A 247 -19.98 1.91 -12.58
C TYR A 247 -21.12 1.87 -11.58
N ALA A 248 -21.34 0.68 -11.04
CA ALA A 248 -22.09 0.48 -9.81
C ALA A 248 -21.34 -0.56 -8.98
N ALA A 249 -21.29 -0.34 -7.67
CA ALA A 249 -20.54 -1.20 -6.76
C ALA A 249 -21.43 -1.56 -5.57
N THR A 250 -21.15 -2.72 -4.97
CA THR A 250 -21.85 -3.10 -3.74
C THR A 250 -21.33 -2.33 -2.54
N GLU A 251 -20.07 -1.89 -2.57
CA GLU A 251 -19.42 -1.10 -1.51
C GLU A 251 -18.77 0.15 -2.09
N SER A 252 -18.62 1.19 -1.26
CA SER A 252 -18.03 2.48 -1.64
C SER A 252 -16.50 2.48 -1.70
N VAL A 253 -15.85 1.34 -1.45
CA VAL A 253 -14.39 1.17 -1.34
C VAL A 253 -13.61 1.87 -2.45
N PHE A 254 -14.08 1.79 -3.70
CA PHE A 254 -13.35 2.29 -4.87
C PHE A 254 -13.86 3.67 -5.35
N ASP A 255 -14.81 4.29 -4.66
CA ASP A 255 -15.54 5.46 -5.17
C ASP A 255 -14.60 6.65 -5.45
N ASP A 256 -13.61 6.89 -4.59
CA ASP A 256 -12.64 7.97 -4.78
C ASP A 256 -11.73 7.74 -6.00
N MET A 257 -11.30 6.49 -6.22
CA MET A 257 -10.55 6.14 -7.41
C MET A 257 -11.42 6.29 -8.66
N ALA A 258 -12.67 5.82 -8.60
CA ALA A 258 -13.61 5.93 -9.69
C ALA A 258 -13.86 7.41 -10.07
N ALA A 259 -13.98 8.28 -9.08
CA ALA A 259 -14.06 9.73 -9.28
C ALA A 259 -12.76 10.28 -9.91
N ALA A 260 -11.59 9.87 -9.41
CA ALA A 260 -10.30 10.30 -9.94
C ALA A 260 -10.13 9.93 -11.42
N VAL A 261 -10.55 8.73 -11.82
CA VAL A 261 -10.55 8.25 -13.21
C VAL A 261 -11.77 8.71 -14.02
N GLY A 262 -12.69 9.49 -13.46
CA GLY A 262 -13.80 10.11 -14.20
C GLY A 262 -14.94 9.16 -14.58
N LEU A 263 -15.16 8.09 -13.81
CA LEU A 263 -16.35 7.24 -13.94
C LEU A 263 -17.53 7.86 -13.20
N GLU A 264 -18.73 7.72 -13.77
CA GLU A 264 -19.97 8.12 -13.11
C GLU A 264 -20.46 6.99 -12.18
N ASN A 265 -20.61 7.29 -10.88
CA ASN A 265 -21.25 6.36 -9.95
C ASN A 265 -22.76 6.33 -10.22
N ARG A 266 -23.30 5.16 -10.54
CA ARG A 266 -24.73 4.94 -10.74
C ARG A 266 -25.34 4.01 -9.70
N THR A 267 -24.60 3.66 -8.66
CA THR A 267 -25.13 2.88 -7.53
C THR A 267 -26.32 3.64 -6.92
N PRO A 268 -27.49 3.00 -6.74
CA PRO A 268 -28.62 3.66 -6.09
C PRO A 268 -28.24 4.09 -4.67
N ALA A 269 -28.57 5.33 -4.29
CA ALA A 269 -28.21 5.89 -2.99
C ALA A 269 -28.67 4.99 -1.82
N GLY A 270 -29.91 4.49 -1.86
CA GLY A 270 -30.42 3.57 -0.85
C GLY A 270 -29.66 2.23 -0.79
N TYR A 271 -29.09 1.76 -1.92
CA TYR A 271 -28.20 0.61 -1.92
C TYR A 271 -26.88 0.93 -1.21
N GLN A 272 -26.26 2.06 -1.55
CA GLN A 272 -24.99 2.48 -0.92
C GLN A 272 -25.15 2.68 0.59
N SER A 273 -26.20 3.39 1.00
CA SER A 273 -26.51 3.59 2.42
C SER A 273 -26.77 2.27 3.12
N ALA A 274 -27.48 1.32 2.48
CA ALA A 274 -27.73 0.03 3.10
C ALA A 274 -26.42 -0.75 3.32
N SER A 275 -25.55 -0.82 2.30
CA SER A 275 -24.27 -1.53 2.41
C SER A 275 -23.32 -0.89 3.43
N ALA A 276 -23.20 0.44 3.44
CA ALA A 276 -22.37 1.16 4.39
C ALA A 276 -22.81 0.96 5.85
N ASN A 277 -24.09 0.64 6.09
CA ASN A 277 -24.64 0.34 7.42
C ASN A 277 -24.78 -1.17 7.67
N GLU A 278 -24.12 -2.02 6.88
CA GLU A 278 -24.18 -3.49 6.96
C GLU A 278 -25.62 -4.05 6.95
N SER A 279 -26.52 -3.35 6.26
CA SER A 279 -27.94 -3.65 6.20
C SER A 279 -28.37 -4.09 4.80
N GLU A 280 -29.50 -4.79 4.71
CA GLU A 280 -30.02 -5.26 3.43
C GLU A 280 -30.63 -4.11 2.61
N PRO A 281 -30.21 -3.92 1.34
CA PRO A 281 -30.88 -2.99 0.43
C PRO A 281 -32.35 -3.33 0.26
N THR A 282 -33.20 -2.32 0.09
CA THR A 282 -34.62 -2.58 -0.13
C THR A 282 -34.84 -3.29 -1.47
N PRO A 283 -35.97 -3.99 -1.67
CA PRO A 283 -36.31 -4.56 -2.98
C PRO A 283 -36.35 -3.51 -4.10
N ALA A 284 -36.67 -2.24 -3.78
CA ALA A 284 -36.66 -1.14 -4.73
C ALA A 284 -35.24 -0.73 -5.11
N ASP A 285 -34.31 -0.66 -4.13
CA ASP A 285 -32.90 -0.36 -4.39
C ASP A 285 -32.23 -1.47 -5.20
N LEU A 286 -32.52 -2.74 -4.88
CA LEU A 286 -32.05 -3.88 -5.66
C LEU A 286 -32.58 -3.85 -7.10
N ASP A 287 -33.87 -3.56 -7.29
CA ASP A 287 -34.48 -3.44 -8.62
C ASP A 287 -33.90 -2.24 -9.41
N ALA A 288 -33.58 -1.13 -8.74
CA ALA A 288 -32.89 0.00 -9.34
C ALA A 288 -31.46 -0.37 -9.78
N PHE A 289 -30.71 -1.08 -8.93
CA PHE A 289 -29.35 -1.55 -9.23
C PHE A 289 -29.34 -2.50 -10.43
N LEU A 290 -30.28 -3.45 -10.50
CA LEU A 290 -30.37 -4.43 -11.59
C LEU A 290 -30.74 -3.84 -12.96
N ARG A 291 -31.13 -2.55 -13.02
CA ARG A 291 -31.54 -1.85 -14.24
C ARG A 291 -30.51 -0.87 -14.81
N LEU A 292 -29.33 -0.78 -14.20
CA LEU A 292 -28.30 0.21 -14.56
C LEU A 292 -27.70 0.02 -15.96
#